data_AF-A0A820FT93-F1
#
_entry.id   AF-A0A820FT93-F1
#
_cell.length_a   1.000
_cell.length_b   1.000
_cell.length_c   1.000
_cell.angle_alpha   90.00
_cell.angle_beta   90.00
_cell.angle_gamma   90.00
#
_symmetry.space_group_name_H-M   'P 1'
#
loop_
_entity.id
_entity.type
_entity.pdbx_description
1 polymer ?
#
loop_
_entity_poly.entity_id
_entity_poly.type
_entity_poly.pdbx_seq_one_letter_code
_entity_poly.pdbx_strand_id
1 'polypeptide(L)'
;MTILLNLLEKLPLFGGQRNEDIDEWLQEITIGLNFARLNDDQKVRITHTYLIGDARKWIINNMVILDAWANFVQSIRTAYVSSNKT
;
A
#
# COMPACT_ATOMS: atom_id res chain seq x y z
N MET A 1 -7.15 8.73 22.23
CA MET A 1 -6.71 7.62 21.36
C MET A 1 -7.79 7.30 20.32
N THR A 2 -8.27 8.32 19.59
CA THR A 2 -9.49 8.21 18.75
C THR A 2 -9.25 8.76 17.34
N ILE A 3 -8.40 9.78 17.20
CA ILE A 3 -8.10 10.43 15.92
C ILE A 3 -7.23 9.53 15.02
N LEU A 4 -6.28 8.79 15.60
CA LEU A 4 -5.35 7.95 14.85
C LEU A 4 -6.05 6.74 14.19
N LEU A 5 -6.96 6.09 14.93
CA LEU A 5 -7.73 4.95 14.42
C LEU A 5 -8.68 5.39 13.30
N ASN A 6 -9.37 6.52 13.49
CA ASN A 6 -10.24 7.11 12.47
C ASN A 6 -9.48 7.51 11.19
N LEU A 7 -8.18 7.82 11.27
CA LEU A 7 -7.37 8.13 10.09
C LEU A 7 -7.03 6.85 9.32
N LEU A 8 -6.61 5.80 10.03
CA LEU A 8 -6.26 4.52 9.40
C LEU A 8 -7.50 3.88 8.73
N GLU A 9 -8.67 3.93 9.37
CA GLU A 9 -9.92 3.42 8.79
C GLU A 9 -10.34 4.12 7.48
N LYS A 10 -9.82 5.32 7.21
CA LYS A 10 -10.16 6.12 6.02
C LYS A 10 -9.13 6.03 4.91
N LEU A 11 -8.04 5.29 5.09
CA LEU A 11 -7.06 5.15 4.02
C LEU A 11 -7.64 4.39 2.83
N PRO A 12 -7.28 4.80 1.59
CA PRO A 12 -7.84 4.21 0.39
C PRO A 12 -7.44 2.73 0.24
N LEU A 13 -8.34 1.94 -0.33
CA LEU A 13 -8.04 0.58 -0.77
C LEU A 13 -7.45 0.62 -2.19
N PHE A 14 -6.63 -0.38 -2.51
CA PHE A 14 -6.06 -0.55 -3.84
C PHE A 14 -6.29 -1.98 -4.34
N GLY A 15 -6.96 -2.11 -5.48
CA GLY A 15 -7.28 -3.39 -6.12
C GLY A 15 -6.31 -3.84 -7.22
N GLY A 16 -5.52 -2.91 -7.77
CA GLY A 16 -4.69 -3.14 -8.94
C GLY A 16 -5.44 -2.99 -10.27
N GLN A 17 -6.57 -2.28 -10.29
CA GLN A 17 -7.37 -2.04 -11.49
C GLN A 17 -6.78 -0.90 -12.32
N ARG A 18 -7.04 -0.90 -13.64
CA ARG A 18 -6.48 0.08 -14.59
C ARG A 18 -6.87 1.53 -14.33
N ASN A 19 -8.00 1.75 -13.66
CA ASN A 19 -8.50 3.08 -13.30
C ASN A 19 -8.01 3.56 -11.94
N GLU A 20 -7.22 2.77 -11.22
CA GLU A 20 -6.63 3.14 -9.94
C GLU A 20 -5.20 3.69 -10.18
N ASP A 21 -4.87 4.82 -9.56
CA ASP A 21 -3.53 5.39 -9.63
C ASP A 21 -2.68 4.88 -8.45
N ILE A 22 -1.68 4.07 -8.77
CA ILE A 22 -0.76 3.52 -7.77
C ILE A 22 0.07 4.61 -7.08
N ASP A 23 0.42 5.69 -7.78
CA ASP A 23 1.23 6.77 -7.22
C ASP A 23 0.43 7.62 -6.24
N GLU A 24 -0.82 7.94 -6.59
CA GLU A 24 -1.76 8.62 -5.68
C GLU A 24 -2.01 7.77 -4.43
N TRP A 25 -2.32 6.48 -4.62
CA TRP A 25 -2.55 5.58 -3.50
C TRP A 25 -1.32 5.44 -2.59
N LEU A 26 -0.13 5.29 -3.16
CA LEU A 26 1.13 5.21 -2.41
C LEU A 26 1.41 6.49 -1.62
N GLN A 27 1.07 7.65 -2.18
CA GLN A 27 1.21 8.93 -1.49
C GLN A 27 0.29 8.99 -0.27
N GLU A 28 -1.00 8.69 -0.44
CA GLU A 28 -1.99 8.75 0.64
C GLU A 28 -1.69 7.76 1.77
N ILE A 29 -1.40 6.50 1.43
CA ILE A 29 -1.07 5.47 2.42
C ILE A 29 0.22 5.85 3.17
N THR A 30 1.25 6.36 2.48
CA THR A 30 2.52 6.77 3.11
C THR A 30 2.29 7.90 4.11
N ILE A 31 1.49 8.90 3.75
CA ILE A 31 1.16 10.02 4.64
C ILE A 31 0.45 9.52 5.90
N GLY A 32 -0.58 8.68 5.74
CA GLY A 32 -1.35 8.13 6.86
C GLY A 32 -0.49 7.32 7.82
N LEU A 33 0.34 6.42 7.30
CA LEU A 33 1.19 5.56 8.11
C LEU A 33 2.34 6.33 8.78
N ASN A 34 2.89 7.36 8.12
CA ASN A 34 3.87 8.26 8.73
C ASN A 34 3.25 9.08 9.87
N PHE A 35 2.01 9.57 9.68
CA PHE A 35 1.29 10.27 10.74
C PHE A 35 1.03 9.36 11.95
N ALA A 36 0.77 8.07 11.71
CA ALA A 36 0.68 7.03 12.74
C ALA A 36 2.04 6.63 13.37
N ARG A 37 3.15 7.22 12.92
CA ARG A 37 4.52 6.97 13.40
C ARG A 37 4.92 5.49 13.35
N LEU A 38 4.44 4.80 12.32
CA LEU A 38 4.75 3.38 12.11
C LEU A 38 6.17 3.23 11.55
N ASN A 39 6.88 2.21 12.03
CA ASN A 39 8.15 1.79 11.44
C ASN A 39 7.91 0.99 10.14
N ASP A 40 8.98 0.65 9.43
CA ASP A 40 8.88 0.00 8.12
C ASP A 40 8.21 -1.37 8.15
N ASP A 41 8.54 -2.24 9.12
CA ASP A 41 7.88 -3.54 9.29
C ASP A 41 6.37 -3.37 9.58
N GLN A 42 6.02 -2.43 10.45
CA GLN A 42 4.62 -2.10 10.74
C GLN A 42 3.88 -1.57 9.52
N LYS A 43 4.51 -0.69 8.74
CA LYS A 43 3.94 -0.15 7.49
C LYS A 43 3.62 -1.27 6.53
N VAL A 44 4.58 -2.16 6.24
CA VAL A 44 4.36 -3.29 5.34
C VAL A 44 3.19 -4.14 5.83
N ARG A 45 3.22 -4.58 7.10
CA ARG A 45 2.15 -5.44 7.66
C ARG A 45 0.77 -4.79 7.60
N ILE A 46 0.68 -3.50 7.90
CA ILE A 46 -0.57 -2.76 7.90
C ILE A 46 -1.05 -2.51 6.46
N THR A 47 -0.16 -2.15 5.53
CA THR A 47 -0.52 -1.88 4.14
C THR A 47 -1.19 -3.09 3.47
N HIS A 48 -0.84 -4.32 3.86
CA HIS A 48 -1.53 -5.52 3.37
C HIS A 48 -3.05 -5.49 3.58
N THR A 49 -3.56 -4.81 4.61
CA THR A 49 -5.00 -4.74 4.88
C THR A 49 -5.72 -3.78 3.94
N TYR A 50 -4.99 -2.91 3.24
CA TYR A 50 -5.51 -1.96 2.27
C TYR A 50 -5.39 -2.44 0.82
N LEU A 51 -4.84 -3.64 0.62
CA LEU A 51 -4.79 -4.30 -0.68
C LEU A 51 -5.98 -5.24 -0.84
N ILE A 52 -6.69 -5.08 -1.95
CA ILE A 52 -7.84 -5.93 -2.33
C ILE A 52 -7.61 -6.54 -3.71
N GLY A 53 -8.53 -7.40 -4.15
CA GLY A 53 -8.52 -7.93 -5.52
C GLY A 53 -7.18 -8.55 -5.94
N ASP A 54 -6.67 -8.10 -7.09
CA ASP A 54 -5.44 -8.64 -7.69
C ASP A 54 -4.18 -8.12 -6.98
N ALA A 55 -4.20 -6.90 -6.45
CA ALA A 55 -3.12 -6.38 -5.60
C ALA A 55 -2.93 -7.22 -4.33
N ARG A 56 -4.02 -7.71 -3.74
CA ARG A 56 -3.96 -8.64 -2.60
C ARG A 56 -3.32 -9.99 -2.98
N LYS A 57 -3.61 -10.50 -4.17
CA LYS A 57 -2.99 -11.75 -4.66
C LYS A 57 -1.50 -11.54 -4.94
N TRP A 58 -1.15 -10.42 -5.57
CA TRP A 58 0.23 -10.05 -5.86
C TRP A 58 1.06 -10.01 -4.58
N ILE A 59 0.59 -9.35 -3.53
CA ILE A 59 1.36 -9.23 -2.29
C ILE A 59 1.55 -10.58 -1.59
N ILE A 60 0.55 -11.47 -1.59
CA ILE A 60 0.68 -12.83 -1.01
C ILE A 60 1.83 -13.61 -1.68
N ASN A 61 2.01 -13.45 -2.99
CA ASN A 61 3.05 -14.13 -3.76
C ASN A 61 4.46 -13.52 -3.57
N ASN A 62 4.56 -12.28 -3.08
CA ASN A 62 5.81 -11.52 -2.99
C ASN A 62 6.21 -11.11 -1.56
N MET A 63 5.36 -11.41 -0.56
CA MET A 63 5.46 -10.93 0.83
C MET A 63 6.79 -11.23 1.52
N VAL A 64 7.42 -12.38 1.24
CA VAL A 64 8.67 -12.80 1.89
C VAL A 64 9.86 -11.90 1.55
N ILE A 65 9.74 -11.07 0.50
CA ILE A 65 10.85 -10.26 -0.04
C ILE A 65 10.77 -8.79 0.44
N LEU A 66 9.70 -8.40 1.12
CA LEU A 66 9.36 -6.98 1.36
C LEU A 66 9.45 -6.62 2.85
N ASP A 67 10.65 -6.66 3.42
CA ASP A 67 10.91 -6.32 4.83
C ASP A 67 11.11 -4.81 5.09
N ALA A 68 11.41 -4.04 4.04
CA ALA A 68 11.58 -2.60 4.09
C ALA A 68 10.46 -1.87 3.32
N TRP A 69 10.01 -0.72 3.84
CA TRP A 69 8.96 0.08 3.19
C TRP A 69 9.36 0.50 1.78
N ALA A 70 10.61 0.91 1.59
CA ALA A 70 11.13 1.28 0.28
C ALA A 70 11.06 0.13 -0.74
N ASN A 71 11.36 -1.11 -0.32
CA ASN A 71 11.29 -2.29 -1.18
C ASN A 71 9.85 -2.60 -1.57
N PHE A 72 8.91 -2.48 -0.62
CA PHE A 72 7.47 -2.58 -0.90
C PHE A 72 7.03 -1.55 -1.94
N VAL A 73 7.30 -0.26 -1.70
CA VAL A 73 6.93 0.86 -2.58
C VAL A 73 7.45 0.64 -3.99
N GLN A 74 8.74 0.30 -4.13
CA GLN A 74 9.35 0.06 -5.43
C GLN A 74 8.70 -1.13 -6.15
N SER A 75 8.47 -2.23 -5.44
CA SER A 75 7.96 -3.47 -6.04
C SER A 75 6.50 -3.32 -6.50
N ILE A 76 5.65 -2.72 -5.68
CA ILE A 76 4.22 -2.53 -6.03
C ILE A 76 4.06 -1.48 -7.13
N ARG A 77 4.85 -0.40 -7.08
CA ARG A 77 4.90 0.59 -8.16
C ARG A 77 5.32 -0.06 -9.47
N THR A 78 6.38 -0.86 -9.48
CA THR A 78 6.82 -1.59 -10.67
C THR A 78 5.75 -2.55 -11.20
N ALA A 79 4.98 -3.20 -10.31
CA ALA A 79 3.91 -4.12 -10.72
C ALA A 79 2.71 -3.41 -11.37
N TYR A 80 2.37 -2.18 -10.95
CA TYR A 80 1.13 -1.51 -11.35
C TYR A 80 1.29 -0.22 -12.17
N VAL A 81 2.50 0.36 -12.28
CA VAL A 81 2.77 1.50 -13.19
C VAL A 81 2.57 1.14 -14.66
N SER A 82 2.77 -0.13 -15.02
CA SER A 82 2.56 -0.63 -16.39
C SER A 82 1.09 -0.85 -16.74
N SER A 83 0.23 -1.06 -15.75
CA SER A 83 -1.20 -1.37 -15.95
C SER A 83 -2.04 -0.15 -16.32
N ASN A 84 -1.52 1.07 -16.12
CA ASN A 84 -2.25 2.32 -16.32
C ASN A 84 -2.03 2.98 -17.70
N LYS A 85 -1.26 2.36 -18.62
CA LYS A 85 -0.76 3.03 -19.85
C LYS A 85 -1.23 2.49 -21.22
N THR A 86 -2.13 1.52 -21.32
CA THR A 86 -2.64 1.02 -22.63
C THR A 86 -4.13 0.97 -22.71
#